data_AF-A0AAU2U3S1-F1
#
_entry.id   AF-A0AAU2U3S1-F1
#
_cell.length_a   1.000
_cell.length_b   1.000
_cell.length_c   1.000
_cell.angle_alpha   90.00
_cell.angle_beta   90.00
_cell.angle_gamma   90.00
#
_symmetry.space_group_name_H-M   'P 1'
#
loop_
_entity.id
_entity.type
_entity.pdbx_description
1 polymer ?
#
loop_
_entity_poly.entity_id
_entity_poly.type
_entity_poly.pdbx_seq_one_letter_code
_entity_poly.pdbx_strand_id
1 'polypeptide(L)'
;MVGAGLTTLGAGTAEAATARQVEALDRGVVSVHTDSGNLVSWRWLGTDPDSVAFNVYRAGTKVNSAPVTGSTNYFHSGAPSQADYTVRAIVNGVEQADSVHAIQFRTGYKDVPITPPSGGTTPDGVAYTYEANDASVGDLDGDGALDIVLKWQPTNAKDNSQSGYTGNTIVDGVKLDGTRLWRVDLGRNIRSGAHYTQFQVYDYDGDGKAEIAMKTADATVDGTGAVIGSSSADHRNSSGYVLSGPEYLTMFNGQTGKAMSSVDYVPARGTVSSWGDSYGNRVDRFLAGTAYLDGSRPSLIMARGYYTRTVIAAWDWRNGAFTRRWTFDSSSSTNTGKGYDGQGSHSLSVGDVDGDGKDEIVYGAMAVDDNGNGLWTTKTGHGDAQHLGDLDPSHAGLEYFKVSESTGQPAELYINPANGTVNWKLAACCDNGRGVAGDIWAGNDGAEVWSASDTSIRDEAGATKGREPSSVNFLSWWDADPVRELLDGTHIDKYGTSSDTRLLTGSGVHSNNSTKATPSLSGDVLGDWREEVIWPTGDNTALRIYSTPYETTTRITTLLHDTMYRTGLAWQNTAYNQPPHPSYFLGNGMPTAPRPTVYTP
;
A
#
# COMPACT_ATOMS: atom_id res chain seq x y z
N MET A 1 0.75 -62.62 11.63
CA MET A 1 1.94 -61.77 11.80
C MET A 1 2.28 -61.18 10.45
N VAL A 2 2.34 -59.88 10.19
CA VAL A 2 1.89 -58.64 10.83
C VAL A 2 1.52 -57.78 9.62
N GLY A 3 0.26 -57.32 9.55
CA GLY A 3 -0.27 -56.53 8.45
C GLY A 3 0.13 -55.07 8.58
N ALA A 4 0.50 -54.46 7.45
CA ALA A 4 0.82 -53.05 7.31
C ALA A 4 -0.38 -52.16 7.68
N GLY A 5 -0.15 -51.18 8.55
CA GLY A 5 -1.11 -50.13 8.87
C GLY A 5 -0.94 -48.94 7.94
N LEU A 6 -2.02 -48.58 7.23
CA LEU A 6 -2.17 -47.28 6.59
C LEU A 6 -2.19 -46.19 7.67
N THR A 7 -1.25 -45.25 7.62
CA THR A 7 -1.37 -43.97 8.29
C THR A 7 -2.31 -43.08 7.48
N THR A 8 -3.54 -42.91 7.95
CA THR A 8 -4.45 -41.88 7.45
C THR A 8 -3.92 -40.52 7.89
N LEU A 9 -3.49 -39.71 6.93
CA LEU A 9 -3.30 -38.27 7.11
C LEU A 9 -4.67 -37.68 7.49
N GLY A 10 -4.75 -37.06 8.66
CA GLY A 10 -5.96 -36.37 9.10
C GLY A 10 -6.25 -35.21 8.15
N ALA A 11 -7.51 -35.10 7.72
CA ALA A 11 -8.00 -33.86 7.14
C ALA A 11 -7.79 -32.75 8.16
N GLY A 12 -7.04 -31.70 7.78
CA GLY A 12 -6.96 -30.47 8.57
C GLY A 12 -8.38 -29.97 8.83
N THR A 13 -8.73 -29.80 10.09
CA THR A 13 -9.93 -29.07 10.47
C THR A 13 -9.71 -27.63 10.00
N ALA A 14 -10.44 -27.18 8.99
CA ALA A 14 -10.57 -25.77 8.69
C ALA A 14 -11.07 -25.09 9.97
N GLU A 15 -10.19 -24.36 10.66
CA GLU A 15 -10.64 -23.41 11.68
C GLU A 15 -11.58 -22.43 10.98
N ALA A 16 -12.68 -22.09 11.64
CA ALA A 16 -13.60 -21.09 11.11
C ALA A 16 -12.81 -19.79 10.91
N ALA A 17 -12.77 -19.27 9.67
CA ALA A 17 -12.13 -18.00 9.38
C ALA A 17 -12.64 -16.95 10.38
N THR A 18 -11.74 -16.46 11.23
CA THR A 18 -12.09 -15.41 12.17
C THR A 18 -12.34 -14.16 11.34
N ALA A 19 -13.48 -13.51 11.54
CA ALA A 19 -13.78 -12.28 10.81
C ALA A 19 -12.67 -11.26 11.08
N ARG A 20 -12.19 -10.59 10.03
CA ARG A 20 -11.18 -9.53 10.14
C ARG A 20 -11.84 -8.18 10.37
N GLN A 21 -11.25 -7.37 11.24
CA GLN A 21 -11.60 -5.97 11.41
C GLN A 21 -11.37 -5.25 10.07
N VAL A 22 -12.29 -4.38 9.65
CA VAL A 22 -12.12 -3.45 8.52
C VAL A 22 -12.75 -2.11 8.88
N GLU A 23 -12.43 -1.06 8.13
CA GLU A 23 -13.02 0.26 8.37
C GLU A 23 -14.55 0.29 8.16
N ALA A 24 -15.24 1.09 8.97
CA ALA A 24 -16.65 1.39 8.79
C ALA A 24 -16.85 2.45 7.70
N LEU A 25 -16.66 2.05 6.43
CA LEU A 25 -16.71 2.98 5.32
C LEU A 25 -18.11 3.46 4.96
N ASP A 26 -18.21 4.72 4.54
CA ASP A 26 -19.38 5.27 3.87
C ASP A 26 -19.49 4.72 2.43
N ARG A 27 -20.46 5.23 1.66
CA ARG A 27 -20.68 4.79 0.28
C ARG A 27 -19.63 5.28 -0.71
N GLY A 28 -18.74 6.20 -0.32
CA GLY A 28 -17.69 6.74 -1.18
C GLY A 28 -18.20 7.29 -2.50
N VAL A 29 -19.43 7.82 -2.54
CA VAL A 29 -20.10 8.11 -3.82
C VAL A 29 -19.32 9.17 -4.59
N VAL A 30 -19.05 8.93 -5.87
CA VAL A 30 -18.43 9.90 -6.77
C VAL A 30 -19.28 10.12 -8.02
N SER A 31 -19.10 11.28 -8.66
CA SER A 31 -19.71 11.63 -9.93
C SER A 31 -18.63 12.16 -10.87
N VAL A 32 -18.23 11.34 -11.85
CA VAL A 32 -17.24 11.68 -12.87
C VAL A 32 -17.96 12.19 -14.12
N HIS A 33 -17.74 13.45 -14.46
CA HIS A 33 -18.38 14.07 -15.62
C HIS A 33 -17.61 13.75 -16.90
N THR A 34 -18.34 13.41 -17.95
CA THR A 34 -17.86 13.29 -19.32
C THR A 34 -18.71 14.17 -20.24
N ASP A 35 -18.28 14.37 -21.49
CA ASP A 35 -19.04 15.17 -22.46
C ASP A 35 -20.48 14.65 -22.70
N SER A 36 -20.78 13.40 -22.34
CA SER A 36 -22.07 12.74 -22.56
C SER A 36 -22.93 12.54 -21.31
N GLY A 37 -22.44 12.90 -20.11
CA GLY A 37 -23.20 12.70 -18.87
C GLY A 37 -22.33 12.62 -17.61
N ASN A 38 -22.84 11.92 -16.59
CA ASN A 38 -22.07 11.65 -15.37
C ASN A 38 -22.07 10.16 -15.08
N LEU A 39 -20.90 9.57 -14.86
CA LEU A 39 -20.78 8.26 -14.26
C LEU A 39 -20.81 8.42 -12.74
N VAL A 40 -21.85 7.88 -12.11
CA VAL A 40 -21.95 7.83 -10.65
C VAL A 40 -21.50 6.44 -10.20
N SER A 41 -20.53 6.35 -9.30
CA SER A 41 -20.08 5.06 -8.72
C SER A 41 -20.01 5.13 -7.20
N TRP A 42 -20.12 3.97 -6.54
CA TRP A 42 -20.17 3.85 -5.09
C TRP A 42 -19.70 2.47 -4.62
N ARG A 43 -19.38 2.37 -3.33
CA ARG A 43 -18.85 1.12 -2.74
C ARG A 43 -19.96 0.10 -2.57
N TRP A 44 -19.68 -1.14 -2.99
CA TRP A 44 -20.34 -2.31 -2.41
C TRP A 44 -19.55 -2.72 -1.18
N LEU A 45 -20.14 -2.56 0.01
CA LEU A 45 -19.43 -2.80 1.26
C LEU A 45 -19.38 -4.29 1.58
N GLY A 46 -18.33 -4.73 2.27
CA GLY A 46 -18.24 -6.10 2.79
C GLY A 46 -19.35 -6.43 3.81
N THR A 47 -19.88 -5.41 4.49
CA THR A 47 -20.98 -5.53 5.46
C THR A 47 -22.37 -5.54 4.82
N ASP A 48 -22.48 -5.25 3.53
CA ASP A 48 -23.75 -5.38 2.81
C ASP A 48 -24.13 -6.86 2.63
N PRO A 49 -25.43 -7.19 2.65
CA PRO A 49 -25.88 -8.49 2.18
C PRO A 49 -25.61 -8.64 0.68
N ASP A 50 -25.34 -9.88 0.23
CA ASP A 50 -25.00 -10.16 -1.17
C ASP A 50 -26.11 -9.73 -2.14
N SER A 51 -27.36 -9.79 -1.70
CA SER A 51 -28.53 -9.39 -2.47
C SER A 51 -28.82 -7.89 -2.48
N VAL A 52 -27.96 -7.04 -1.88
CA VAL A 52 -28.21 -5.59 -1.86
C VAL A 52 -28.29 -5.05 -3.29
N ALA A 53 -29.28 -4.17 -3.51
CA ALA A 53 -29.46 -3.43 -4.75
C ALA A 53 -29.43 -1.92 -4.45
N PHE A 54 -29.34 -1.08 -5.47
CA PHE A 54 -29.19 0.37 -5.28
C PHE A 54 -30.13 1.20 -6.15
N ASN A 55 -30.61 2.30 -5.60
CA ASN A 55 -31.25 3.38 -6.37
C ASN A 55 -30.35 4.61 -6.36
N VAL A 56 -30.30 5.30 -7.50
CA VAL A 56 -29.53 6.53 -7.70
C VAL A 56 -30.51 7.69 -7.77
N TYR A 57 -30.20 8.76 -7.05
CA TYR A 57 -31.03 9.96 -6.97
C TYR A 57 -30.24 11.16 -7.46
N ARG A 58 -30.84 11.99 -8.32
CA ARG A 58 -30.33 13.33 -8.66
C ARG A 58 -31.18 14.38 -7.98
N ALA A 59 -30.60 15.17 -7.08
CA ALA A 59 -31.33 16.19 -6.31
C ALA A 59 -32.66 15.66 -5.71
N GLY A 60 -32.61 14.47 -5.10
CA GLY A 60 -33.77 13.81 -4.48
C GLY A 60 -34.75 13.12 -5.44
N THR A 61 -34.53 13.16 -6.76
CA THR A 61 -35.35 12.43 -7.75
C THR A 61 -34.64 11.16 -8.21
N LYS A 62 -35.28 10.00 -8.08
CA LYS A 62 -34.74 8.72 -8.57
C LYS A 62 -34.55 8.75 -10.08
N VAL A 63 -33.39 8.31 -10.58
CA VAL A 63 -33.03 8.37 -12.01
C VAL A 63 -33.00 7.01 -12.70
N ASN A 64 -32.73 5.92 -11.97
CA ASN A 64 -32.77 4.56 -12.52
C ASN A 64 -34.21 4.00 -12.50
N SER A 65 -34.64 3.34 -13.58
CA SER A 65 -36.00 2.77 -13.69
C SER A 65 -36.20 1.50 -12.86
N ALA A 66 -35.14 0.72 -12.65
CA ALA A 66 -35.09 -0.47 -11.79
C ALA A 66 -33.83 -0.42 -10.91
N PRO A 67 -33.85 -0.99 -9.69
CA PRO A 67 -32.68 -1.05 -8.82
C PRO A 67 -31.46 -1.65 -9.53
N VAL A 68 -30.30 -1.04 -9.35
CA VAL A 68 -29.02 -1.51 -9.90
C VAL A 68 -28.53 -2.69 -9.06
N THR A 69 -28.28 -3.83 -9.71
CA THR A 69 -27.84 -5.08 -9.05
C THR A 69 -26.56 -5.66 -9.63
N GLY A 70 -26.26 -5.37 -10.90
CA GLY A 70 -25.13 -5.96 -11.63
C GLY A 70 -23.81 -5.19 -11.53
N SER A 71 -23.83 -3.97 -10.99
CA SER A 71 -22.66 -3.12 -10.78
C SER A 71 -22.89 -2.22 -9.57
N THR A 72 -21.90 -1.41 -9.22
CA THR A 72 -22.07 -0.26 -8.32
C THR A 72 -21.68 1.04 -9.00
N ASN A 73 -22.12 1.16 -10.25
CA ASN A 73 -22.08 2.40 -11.02
C ASN A 73 -23.38 2.61 -11.81
N TYR A 74 -23.56 3.82 -12.32
CA TYR A 74 -24.69 4.20 -13.14
C TYR A 74 -24.34 5.40 -14.02
N PHE A 75 -24.41 5.25 -15.34
CA PHE A 75 -24.21 6.37 -16.25
C PHE A 75 -25.50 7.17 -16.49
N HIS A 76 -25.56 8.41 -15.96
CA HIS A 76 -26.67 9.32 -16.18
C HIS A 76 -26.43 10.19 -17.42
N SER A 77 -26.88 9.67 -18.57
CA SER A 77 -26.75 10.33 -19.87
C SER A 77 -27.39 11.72 -19.91
N GLY A 78 -26.68 12.69 -20.47
CA GLY A 78 -27.14 14.08 -20.68
C GLY A 78 -27.27 14.92 -19.41
N ALA A 79 -26.92 14.38 -18.23
CA ALA A 79 -26.95 15.15 -17.00
C ALA A 79 -25.81 16.19 -16.95
N PRO A 80 -26.06 17.40 -16.43
CA PRO A 80 -25.05 18.45 -16.36
C PRO A 80 -23.93 18.08 -15.36
N SER A 81 -22.74 18.66 -15.53
CA SER A 81 -21.58 18.47 -14.63
C SER A 81 -21.78 18.92 -13.19
N GLN A 82 -22.84 19.68 -12.93
CA GLN A 82 -23.23 20.19 -11.61
C GLN A 82 -24.30 19.31 -10.95
N ALA A 83 -24.68 18.20 -11.58
CA ALA A 83 -25.69 17.30 -11.05
C ALA A 83 -25.22 16.70 -9.71
N ASP A 84 -26.05 16.88 -8.70
CA ASP A 84 -25.81 16.37 -7.35
C ASP A 84 -26.50 15.01 -7.18
N TYR A 85 -25.77 14.05 -6.61
CA TYR A 85 -26.21 12.66 -6.50
C TYR A 85 -26.10 12.10 -5.08
N THR A 86 -27.08 11.27 -4.74
CA THR A 86 -27.03 10.34 -3.60
C THR A 86 -27.41 8.93 -4.08
N VAL A 87 -27.06 7.93 -3.30
CA VAL A 87 -27.41 6.52 -3.53
C VAL A 87 -28.15 6.00 -2.31
N ARG A 88 -29.17 5.15 -2.54
CA ARG A 88 -29.87 4.42 -1.48
C ARG A 88 -29.72 2.93 -1.71
N ALA A 89 -29.20 2.24 -0.70
CA ALA A 89 -29.19 0.79 -0.68
C ALA A 89 -30.63 0.25 -0.51
N ILE A 90 -30.91 -0.92 -1.05
CA ILE A 90 -32.14 -1.67 -0.86
C ILE A 90 -31.75 -3.00 -0.23
N VAL A 91 -32.06 -3.13 1.05
CA VAL A 91 -31.72 -4.31 1.86
C VAL A 91 -33.02 -5.04 2.19
N ASN A 92 -33.11 -6.32 1.80
CA ASN A 92 -34.30 -7.15 2.02
C ASN A 92 -35.61 -6.50 1.52
N GLY A 93 -35.54 -5.82 0.38
CA GLY A 93 -36.67 -5.11 -0.22
C GLY A 93 -37.01 -3.75 0.41
N VAL A 94 -36.27 -3.31 1.43
CA VAL A 94 -36.47 -2.02 2.10
C VAL A 94 -35.38 -1.05 1.66
N GLU A 95 -35.80 0.08 1.07
CA GLU A 95 -34.88 1.17 0.73
C GLU A 95 -34.39 1.87 2.01
N GLN A 96 -33.07 2.07 2.09
CA GLN A 96 -32.38 2.71 3.20
C GLN A 96 -32.32 4.24 3.01
N ALA A 97 -31.73 4.94 3.99
CA ALA A 97 -31.50 6.38 3.90
C ALA A 97 -30.55 6.77 2.75
N ASP A 98 -30.54 8.07 2.42
CA ASP A 98 -29.57 8.64 1.50
C ASP A 98 -28.14 8.42 1.99
N SER A 99 -27.23 8.08 1.07
CA SER A 99 -25.80 8.22 1.27
C SER A 99 -25.40 9.68 1.48
N VAL A 100 -24.12 9.90 1.81
CA VAL A 100 -23.49 11.20 1.58
C VAL A 100 -23.62 11.62 0.11
N HIS A 101 -23.51 12.92 -0.13
CA HIS A 101 -23.52 13.48 -1.48
C HIS A 101 -22.27 13.08 -2.27
N ALA A 102 -22.45 12.84 -3.56
CA ALA A 102 -21.36 12.43 -4.44
C ALA A 102 -20.26 13.50 -4.55
N ILE A 103 -19.00 13.09 -4.38
CA ILE A 103 -17.84 13.92 -4.67
C ILE A 103 -17.77 14.17 -6.17
N GLN A 104 -17.60 15.44 -6.55
CA GLN A 104 -17.75 15.89 -7.94
C GLN A 104 -16.41 15.97 -8.67
N PHE A 105 -16.24 15.14 -9.70
CA PHE A 105 -15.07 15.10 -10.58
C PHE A 105 -15.40 15.79 -11.91
N ARG A 106 -15.74 17.08 -11.83
CA ARG A 106 -16.33 17.85 -12.95
C ARG A 106 -15.42 17.98 -14.17
N THR A 107 -14.12 18.03 -13.92
CA THR A 107 -13.07 18.15 -14.95
C THR A 107 -12.35 16.82 -15.17
N GLY A 108 -12.96 15.70 -14.78
CA GLY A 108 -12.34 14.37 -14.75
C GLY A 108 -11.42 14.14 -13.54
N TYR A 109 -11.32 15.09 -12.62
CA TYR A 109 -10.53 15.00 -11.40
C TYR A 109 -11.11 15.88 -10.28
N LYS A 110 -10.65 15.65 -9.04
CA LYS A 110 -10.88 16.49 -7.86
C LYS A 110 -9.55 16.97 -7.31
N ASP A 111 -9.38 18.29 -7.20
CA ASP A 111 -8.25 18.87 -6.49
C ASP A 111 -8.60 19.03 -5.01
N VAL A 112 -7.80 18.43 -4.14
CA VAL A 112 -7.79 18.60 -2.68
C VAL A 112 -6.74 19.67 -2.36
N PRO A 113 -7.13 20.89 -1.95
CA PRO A 113 -6.17 21.93 -1.62
C PRO A 113 -5.21 21.51 -0.51
N ILE A 114 -3.92 21.73 -0.71
CA ILE A 114 -2.87 21.55 0.29
C ILE A 114 -2.00 22.80 0.35
N THR A 115 -1.21 22.96 1.41
CA THR A 115 -0.31 24.11 1.55
C THR A 115 1.09 23.64 1.90
N PRO A 116 2.08 23.85 0.99
CA PRO A 116 3.47 23.52 1.27
C PRO A 116 3.94 24.15 2.60
N PRO A 117 4.68 23.40 3.43
CA PRO A 117 5.43 24.00 4.52
C PRO A 117 6.40 25.06 4.00
N SER A 118 6.74 26.03 4.84
CA SER A 118 7.79 26.98 4.51
C SER A 118 9.11 26.25 4.31
N GLY A 119 9.83 26.62 3.24
CA GLY A 119 11.20 26.15 3.01
C GLY A 119 12.16 26.62 4.11
N GLY A 120 13.42 26.18 4.02
CA GLY A 120 14.42 26.50 5.04
C GLY A 120 15.84 26.49 4.49
N THR A 121 16.80 26.57 5.39
CA THR A 121 18.23 26.45 5.08
C THR A 121 18.88 25.56 6.12
N THR A 122 19.59 24.54 5.66
CA THR A 122 20.30 23.60 6.53
C THR A 122 21.56 24.24 7.15
N PRO A 123 22.16 23.63 8.20
CA PRO A 123 23.33 24.19 8.87
C PRO A 123 24.56 24.44 7.96
N ASP A 124 24.66 23.72 6.85
CA ASP A 124 25.69 23.89 5.81
C ASP A 124 25.34 24.96 4.75
N GLY A 125 24.25 25.71 4.95
CA GLY A 125 23.86 26.82 4.08
C GLY A 125 23.06 26.41 2.84
N VAL A 126 22.63 25.14 2.73
CA VAL A 126 21.82 24.68 1.58
C VAL A 126 20.35 25.03 1.80
N ALA A 127 19.81 25.86 0.91
CA ALA A 127 18.39 26.18 0.89
C ALA A 127 17.56 24.99 0.37
N TYR A 128 16.35 24.82 0.87
CA TYR A 128 15.40 23.82 0.41
C TYR A 128 13.97 24.34 0.45
N THR A 129 13.12 23.76 -0.41
CA THR A 129 11.66 23.89 -0.44
C THR A 129 11.03 22.53 -0.20
N TYR A 130 9.70 22.42 -0.26
CA TYR A 130 8.97 21.19 -0.05
C TYR A 130 8.20 20.75 -1.29
N GLU A 131 8.16 19.44 -1.49
CA GLU A 131 7.34 18.75 -2.48
C GLU A 131 6.39 17.80 -1.72
N ALA A 132 5.12 17.81 -2.10
CA ALA A 132 4.17 16.79 -1.70
C ALA A 132 4.64 15.47 -2.30
N ASN A 133 4.60 14.40 -1.52
CA ASN A 133 5.28 13.15 -1.84
C ASN A 133 4.36 11.95 -1.54
N ASP A 134 4.87 10.88 -0.94
CA ASP A 134 4.06 9.69 -0.64
C ASP A 134 2.89 10.03 0.29
N ALA A 135 1.77 9.34 0.09
CA ALA A 135 0.57 9.45 0.91
C ALA A 135 0.09 8.07 1.37
N SER A 136 -0.80 8.09 2.35
CA SER A 136 -1.63 6.94 2.75
C SER A 136 -3.03 7.46 3.11
N VAL A 137 -3.95 6.57 3.41
CA VAL A 137 -5.35 6.89 3.71
C VAL A 137 -5.87 6.13 4.93
N GLY A 138 -6.83 6.73 5.60
CA GLY A 138 -7.60 6.14 6.69
C GLY A 138 -8.73 7.09 7.09
N ASP A 139 -9.79 6.55 7.71
CA ASP A 139 -10.82 7.38 8.33
C ASP A 139 -10.27 7.93 9.66
N LEU A 140 -9.85 9.20 9.68
CA LEU A 140 -9.11 9.75 10.83
C LEU A 140 -10.04 10.23 11.95
N ASP A 141 -11.33 10.42 11.70
CA ASP A 141 -12.28 10.93 12.69
C ASP A 141 -13.55 10.11 12.89
N GLY A 142 -13.71 9.01 12.16
CA GLY A 142 -14.76 8.01 12.33
C GLY A 142 -16.06 8.37 11.61
N ASP A 143 -15.99 9.17 10.54
CA ASP A 143 -17.17 9.61 9.76
C ASP A 143 -17.47 8.70 8.55
N GLY A 144 -16.63 7.69 8.31
CA GLY A 144 -16.70 6.72 7.22
C GLY A 144 -16.05 7.20 5.91
N ALA A 145 -15.64 8.46 5.81
CA ALA A 145 -14.89 8.97 4.68
C ALA A 145 -13.38 8.80 4.91
N LEU A 146 -12.65 8.43 3.86
CA LEU A 146 -11.20 8.36 3.94
C LEU A 146 -10.60 9.77 3.87
N ASP A 147 -9.68 10.05 4.80
CA ASP A 147 -8.82 11.22 4.80
C ASP A 147 -7.42 10.84 4.28
N ILE A 148 -6.66 11.86 3.85
CA ILE A 148 -5.31 11.69 3.31
C ILE A 148 -4.29 12.04 4.38
N VAL A 149 -3.32 11.14 4.60
CA VAL A 149 -2.09 11.43 5.33
C VAL A 149 -0.97 11.65 4.32
N LEU A 150 -0.47 12.88 4.23
CA LEU A 150 0.50 13.31 3.22
C LEU A 150 1.88 13.54 3.83
N LYS A 151 2.91 12.89 3.28
CA LYS A 151 4.32 13.23 3.54
C LYS A 151 4.77 14.37 2.63
N TRP A 152 5.39 15.38 3.24
CA TRP A 152 6.14 16.41 2.53
C TRP A 152 7.63 16.09 2.59
N GLN A 153 8.25 16.03 1.41
CA GLN A 153 9.68 15.81 1.26
C GLN A 153 10.40 17.12 0.98
N PRO A 154 11.46 17.47 1.71
CA PRO A 154 12.29 18.62 1.37
C PRO A 154 13.10 18.32 0.10
N THR A 155 13.31 19.31 -0.76
CA THR A 155 14.04 19.15 -2.05
C THR A 155 15.51 18.74 -1.91
N ASN A 156 16.05 18.78 -0.69
CA ASN A 156 17.37 18.29 -0.36
C ASN A 156 17.37 16.94 0.38
N ALA A 157 16.30 16.15 0.31
CA ALA A 157 16.26 14.77 0.80
C ALA A 157 17.41 13.92 0.20
N LYS A 158 17.72 12.79 0.84
CA LYS A 158 18.91 11.98 0.52
C LYS A 158 18.57 10.50 0.46
N ASP A 159 19.19 9.80 -0.48
CA ASP A 159 19.41 8.36 -0.29
C ASP A 159 20.44 8.13 0.82
N ASN A 160 20.39 6.96 1.45
CA ASN A 160 21.29 6.56 2.53
C ASN A 160 22.78 6.58 2.14
N SER A 161 23.10 6.32 0.87
CA SER A 161 24.47 6.40 0.34
C SER A 161 25.02 7.82 0.28
N GLN A 162 24.17 8.84 0.33
CA GLN A 162 24.53 10.23 0.11
C GLN A 162 24.66 10.97 1.44
N SER A 163 25.81 11.61 1.68
CA SER A 163 25.98 12.57 2.77
C SER A 163 25.26 13.90 2.48
N GLY A 164 25.07 14.71 3.52
CA GLY A 164 24.46 16.04 3.48
C GLY A 164 23.32 16.18 4.47
N TYR A 165 23.12 17.40 4.98
CA TYR A 165 21.95 17.72 5.79
C TYR A 165 20.67 17.66 4.95
N THR A 166 19.54 17.39 5.60
CA THR A 166 18.22 17.47 4.99
C THR A 166 17.35 18.44 5.78
N GLY A 167 16.37 19.08 5.12
CA GLY A 167 15.23 19.65 5.82
C GLY A 167 14.46 18.58 6.59
N ASN A 168 13.54 19.00 7.46
CA ASN A 168 12.72 18.07 8.23
C ASN A 168 11.69 17.39 7.32
N THR A 169 11.35 16.13 7.59
CA THR A 169 10.17 15.50 7.02
C THR A 169 8.93 16.00 7.77
N ILE A 170 7.89 16.39 7.04
CA ILE A 170 6.62 16.85 7.60
C ILE A 170 5.50 15.90 7.17
N VAL A 171 4.54 15.62 8.04
CA VAL A 171 3.37 14.80 7.74
C VAL A 171 2.10 15.59 8.08
N ASP A 172 1.15 15.66 7.15
CA ASP A 172 -0.14 16.32 7.35
C ASP A 172 -1.28 15.30 7.32
N GLY A 173 -2.32 15.53 8.14
CA GLY A 173 -3.64 14.91 7.94
C GLY A 173 -4.58 15.90 7.26
N VAL A 174 -5.23 15.51 6.16
CA VAL A 174 -6.03 16.39 5.30
C VAL A 174 -7.32 15.70 4.86
N LYS A 175 -8.46 16.35 5.06
CA LYS A 175 -9.76 15.90 4.52
C LYS A 175 -9.85 16.15 3.00
N LEU A 176 -10.74 15.43 2.32
CA LEU A 176 -10.94 15.56 0.85
C LEU A 176 -11.44 16.95 0.40
N ASP A 177 -11.95 17.78 1.32
CA ASP A 177 -12.30 19.18 1.04
C ASP A 177 -11.11 20.15 1.12
N GLY A 178 -9.94 19.69 1.57
CA GLY A 178 -8.72 20.49 1.77
C GLY A 178 -8.52 20.98 3.20
N THR A 179 -9.40 20.63 4.14
CA THR A 179 -9.23 20.95 5.56
C THR A 179 -8.02 20.19 6.11
N ARG A 180 -6.94 20.90 6.43
CA ARG A 180 -5.80 20.33 7.17
C ARG A 180 -6.17 20.16 8.64
N LEU A 181 -6.27 18.91 9.09
CA LEU A 181 -6.55 18.53 10.47
C LEU A 181 -5.38 18.86 11.40
N TRP A 182 -4.16 18.51 10.98
CA TRP A 182 -2.94 18.69 11.76
C TRP A 182 -1.68 18.64 10.89
N ARG A 183 -0.54 18.96 11.50
CA ARG A 183 0.80 18.85 10.92
C ARG A 183 1.78 18.34 11.98
N VAL A 184 2.46 17.23 11.70
CA VAL A 184 3.58 16.70 12.49
C VAL A 184 4.89 17.09 11.80
N ASP A 185 5.81 17.71 12.53
CA ASP A 185 7.18 17.97 12.09
C ASP A 185 8.11 16.95 12.74
N LEU A 186 8.68 16.03 11.96
CA LEU A 186 9.55 14.97 12.52
C LEU A 186 10.86 15.51 13.09
N GLY A 187 11.19 16.77 12.81
CA GLY A 187 12.30 17.46 13.42
C GLY A 187 13.65 17.03 12.84
N ARG A 188 14.69 17.70 13.33
CA ARG A 188 16.05 17.59 12.80
C ARG A 188 16.70 16.21 12.97
N ASN A 189 16.19 15.40 13.90
CA ASN A 189 16.76 14.10 14.25
C ASN A 189 16.13 12.94 13.48
N ILE A 190 15.24 13.23 12.53
CA ILE A 190 14.79 12.29 11.50
C ILE A 190 15.27 12.83 10.15
N ARG A 191 16.11 12.05 9.47
CA ARG A 191 16.66 12.41 8.16
C ARG A 191 15.61 12.17 7.08
N SER A 192 15.57 13.03 6.06
CA SER A 192 14.57 12.96 4.99
C SER A 192 15.06 12.17 3.78
N GLY A 193 14.24 11.23 3.31
CA GLY A 193 14.48 10.40 2.14
C GLY A 193 13.63 9.14 2.15
N ALA A 194 13.60 8.41 1.02
CA ALA A 194 12.72 7.26 0.81
C ALA A 194 12.85 6.18 1.89
N HIS A 195 14.07 5.92 2.38
CA HIS A 195 14.34 4.77 3.27
C HIS A 195 14.25 5.10 4.76
N TYR A 196 13.87 6.32 5.13
CA TYR A 196 13.83 6.80 6.51
C TYR A 196 12.44 6.66 7.15
N THR A 197 11.54 7.61 6.90
CA THR A 197 10.20 7.62 7.48
C THR A 197 9.28 6.72 6.68
N GLN A 198 8.91 5.59 7.29
CA GLN A 198 7.84 4.71 6.85
C GLN A 198 6.68 4.92 7.83
N PHE A 199 5.59 5.52 7.36
CA PHE A 199 4.42 5.83 8.20
C PHE A 199 3.29 4.87 7.89
N GLN A 200 2.59 4.38 8.91
CA GLN A 200 1.46 3.47 8.75
C GLN A 200 0.19 4.15 9.24
N VAL A 201 -0.87 4.07 8.45
CA VAL A 201 -2.18 4.69 8.73
C VAL A 201 -3.23 3.60 8.77
N TYR A 202 -3.73 3.32 9.97
CA TYR A 202 -4.64 2.20 10.22
C TYR A 202 -5.33 2.35 11.57
N ASP A 203 -6.56 1.85 11.69
CA ASP A 203 -7.25 1.72 12.98
C ASP A 203 -6.67 0.49 13.71
N TYR A 204 -5.68 0.72 14.56
CA TYR A 204 -5.02 -0.38 15.24
C TYR A 204 -5.82 -0.85 16.44
N ASP A 205 -6.40 0.05 17.24
CA ASP A 205 -7.08 -0.34 18.48
C ASP A 205 -8.58 -0.67 18.33
N GLY A 206 -9.10 -0.59 17.10
CA GLY A 206 -10.45 -0.99 16.74
C GLY A 206 -11.51 -0.07 17.31
N ASP A 207 -11.24 1.24 17.38
CA ASP A 207 -12.20 2.24 17.84
C ASP A 207 -12.99 2.93 16.71
N GLY A 208 -12.72 2.53 15.45
CA GLY A 208 -13.33 3.09 14.26
C GLY A 208 -12.59 4.28 13.67
N LYS A 209 -11.41 4.64 14.20
CA LYS A 209 -10.59 5.75 13.72
C LYS A 209 -9.17 5.28 13.47
N ALA A 210 -8.59 5.70 12.36
CA ALA A 210 -7.22 5.35 12.04
C ALA A 210 -6.22 6.16 12.88
N GLU A 211 -5.24 5.48 13.48
CA GLU A 211 -4.03 6.12 14.01
C GLU A 211 -2.95 6.26 12.93
N ILE A 212 -1.88 6.98 13.29
CA ILE A 212 -0.65 7.02 12.52
C ILE A 212 0.52 6.53 13.37
N ALA A 213 1.24 5.51 12.92
CA ALA A 213 2.45 5.02 13.56
C ALA A 213 3.68 5.32 12.70
N MET A 214 4.73 5.89 13.30
CA MET A 214 6.01 6.08 12.62
C MET A 214 7.19 6.24 13.58
N LYS A 215 8.40 6.06 13.04
CA LYS A 215 9.65 6.37 13.75
C LYS A 215 9.76 7.87 14.01
N THR A 216 10.11 8.22 15.23
CA THR A 216 10.26 9.61 15.70
C THR A 216 11.56 9.74 16.50
N ALA A 217 11.91 10.96 16.89
CA ALA A 217 13.12 11.23 17.64
C ALA A 217 12.90 12.43 18.58
N ASP A 218 13.94 12.77 19.34
CA ASP A 218 13.98 14.05 20.03
C ASP A 218 13.73 15.19 19.04
N ALA A 219 12.98 16.20 19.47
CA ALA A 219 12.60 17.38 18.68
C ALA A 219 11.60 17.12 17.54
N THR A 220 10.97 15.94 17.48
CA THR A 220 9.70 15.76 16.75
C THR A 220 8.62 16.62 17.42
N VAL A 221 7.81 17.32 16.64
CA VAL A 221 6.68 18.15 17.10
C VAL A 221 5.39 17.52 16.58
N ASP A 222 4.49 17.17 17.50
CA ASP A 222 3.20 16.57 17.16
C ASP A 222 2.19 17.59 16.61
N GLY A 223 1.02 17.11 16.17
CA GLY A 223 -0.05 17.93 15.61
C GLY A 223 -0.63 19.00 16.54
N THR A 224 -0.34 18.92 17.85
CA THR A 224 -0.75 19.90 18.86
C THR A 224 0.36 20.90 19.21
N GLY A 225 1.55 20.74 18.63
CA GLY A 225 2.73 21.54 18.92
C GLY A 225 3.57 21.01 20.09
N ALA A 226 3.25 19.83 20.64
CA ALA A 226 4.02 19.24 21.72
C ALA A 226 5.28 18.56 21.18
N VAL A 227 6.40 18.75 21.87
CA VAL A 227 7.69 18.16 21.48
C VAL A 227 7.85 16.78 22.12
N ILE A 228 8.20 15.78 21.31
CA ILE A 228 8.62 14.45 21.77
C ILE A 228 10.10 14.50 22.16
N GLY A 229 10.41 14.00 23.35
CA GLY A 229 11.78 13.97 23.87
C GLY A 229 12.37 15.37 24.11
N SER A 230 13.65 15.55 23.80
CA SER A 230 14.37 16.81 24.03
C SER A 230 14.25 17.78 22.85
N SER A 231 13.66 18.97 23.08
CA SER A 231 13.54 20.01 22.05
C SER A 231 14.87 20.60 21.58
N SER A 232 15.93 20.50 22.40
CA SER A 232 17.25 21.07 22.11
C SER A 232 18.26 20.05 21.58
N ALA A 233 17.93 18.76 21.55
CA ALA A 233 18.87 17.74 21.10
C ALA A 233 19.09 17.82 19.58
N ASP A 234 20.35 17.72 19.18
CA ASP A 234 20.78 17.67 17.79
C ASP A 234 21.80 16.55 17.63
N HIS A 235 21.32 15.43 17.07
CA HIS A 235 22.08 14.20 16.91
C HIS A 235 22.65 14.07 15.49
N ARG A 236 22.52 15.11 14.66
CA ARG A 236 23.08 15.16 13.31
C ARG A 236 24.60 15.28 13.39
N ASN A 237 25.31 14.41 12.68
CA ASN A 237 26.75 14.54 12.51
C ASN A 237 27.09 15.58 11.41
N SER A 238 28.37 15.87 11.21
CA SER A 238 28.84 16.83 10.21
C SER A 238 28.51 16.46 8.76
N SER A 239 28.17 15.19 8.50
CA SER A 239 27.71 14.67 7.22
C SER A 239 26.18 14.61 7.12
N GLY A 240 25.44 15.15 8.09
CA GLY A 240 23.99 15.23 8.10
C GLY A 240 23.26 13.92 8.41
N TYR A 241 23.97 12.87 8.86
CA TYR A 241 23.36 11.62 9.32
C TYR A 241 23.00 11.67 10.81
N VAL A 242 22.01 10.88 11.24
CA VAL A 242 21.58 10.77 12.64
C VAL A 242 21.88 9.38 13.20
N LEU A 243 23.15 9.15 13.53
CA LEU A 243 23.69 7.82 13.90
C LEU A 243 23.88 7.62 15.41
N SER A 244 23.34 8.54 16.21
CA SER A 244 23.39 8.51 17.67
C SER A 244 22.10 9.09 18.25
N GLY A 245 21.99 9.13 19.58
CA GLY A 245 20.79 9.59 20.26
C GLY A 245 19.66 8.55 20.30
N PRO A 246 18.62 8.80 21.09
CA PRO A 246 17.46 7.93 21.19
C PRO A 246 16.65 7.91 19.89
N GLU A 247 15.95 6.81 19.66
CA GLU A 247 15.02 6.62 18.56
C GLU A 247 13.71 6.11 19.16
N TYR A 248 12.58 6.67 18.74
CA TYR A 248 11.28 6.34 19.29
C TYR A 248 10.37 5.76 18.20
N LEU A 249 9.44 4.90 18.61
CA LEU A 249 8.23 4.59 17.86
C LEU A 249 7.07 5.30 18.55
N THR A 250 6.32 6.11 17.80
CA THR A 250 5.20 6.88 18.35
C THR A 250 3.91 6.53 17.63
N MET A 251 2.84 6.33 18.40
CA MET A 251 1.48 6.31 17.90
C MET A 251 0.88 7.71 18.01
N PHE A 252 0.30 8.20 16.92
CA PHE A 252 -0.36 9.48 16.82
C PHE A 252 -1.86 9.30 16.61
N ASN A 253 -2.65 10.12 17.29
CA ASN A 253 -4.10 10.14 17.10
C ASN A 253 -4.44 10.67 15.70
N GLY A 254 -5.27 9.94 14.96
CA GLY A 254 -5.69 10.28 13.59
C GLY A 254 -6.28 11.66 13.42
N GLN A 255 -7.19 12.04 14.30
CA GLN A 255 -7.96 13.27 14.17
C GLN A 255 -7.13 14.52 14.49
N THR A 256 -6.12 14.40 15.36
CA THR A 256 -5.43 15.57 15.95
C THR A 256 -3.92 15.59 15.69
N GLY A 257 -3.34 14.50 15.22
CA GLY A 257 -1.89 14.33 15.09
C GLY A 257 -1.16 14.36 16.44
N LYS A 258 -1.89 14.28 17.57
CA LYS A 258 -1.31 14.29 18.91
C LYS A 258 -0.56 12.98 19.18
N ALA A 259 0.64 13.05 19.74
CA ALA A 259 1.33 11.87 20.21
C ALA A 259 0.55 11.24 21.38
N MET A 260 0.12 9.98 21.22
CA MET A 260 -0.62 9.24 22.24
C MET A 260 0.33 8.50 23.19
N SER A 261 1.30 7.79 22.62
CA SER A 261 2.35 7.10 23.36
C SER A 261 3.59 6.95 22.49
N SER A 262 4.76 6.98 23.14
CA SER A 262 6.05 6.71 22.52
C SER A 262 6.78 5.63 23.31
N VAL A 263 7.41 4.69 22.60
CA VAL A 263 8.32 3.67 23.14
C VAL A 263 9.66 3.75 22.43
N ASP A 264 10.69 3.11 22.96
CA ASP A 264 11.96 2.97 22.23
C ASP A 264 11.74 2.24 20.90
N TYR A 265 12.34 2.75 19.83
CA TYR A 265 12.22 2.15 18.51
C TYR A 265 12.89 0.77 18.49
N VAL A 266 12.12 -0.25 18.14
CA VAL A 266 12.62 -1.59 17.85
C VAL A 266 12.26 -1.88 16.40
N PRO A 267 13.25 -2.22 15.54
CA PRO A 267 14.63 -2.58 15.88
C PRO A 267 15.58 -1.43 16.24
N ALA A 268 16.24 -1.55 17.40
CA ALA A 268 17.18 -0.54 17.88
C ALA A 268 18.44 -0.45 17.02
N ARG A 269 19.05 0.75 16.94
CA ARG A 269 20.27 1.01 16.16
C ARG A 269 21.42 0.08 16.54
N GLY A 270 21.70 -0.07 17.83
CA GLY A 270 22.93 -0.68 18.32
C GLY A 270 24.17 0.01 17.72
N THR A 271 25.21 -0.78 17.43
CA THR A 271 26.40 -0.28 16.74
C THR A 271 26.13 -0.20 15.23
N VAL A 272 26.37 0.95 14.61
CA VAL A 272 26.18 1.16 13.15
C VAL A 272 26.84 0.06 12.31
N SER A 273 28.08 -0.31 12.64
CA SER A 273 28.83 -1.37 11.94
C SER A 273 28.22 -2.76 12.00
N SER A 274 27.31 -3.04 12.96
CA SER A 274 26.59 -4.32 13.03
C SER A 274 25.64 -4.52 11.83
N TRP A 275 25.33 -3.45 11.11
CA TRP A 275 24.53 -3.47 9.89
C TRP A 275 25.38 -3.59 8.62
N GLY A 276 26.70 -3.77 8.74
CA GLY A 276 27.57 -4.08 7.59
C GLY A 276 28.25 -2.89 6.92
N ASP A 277 28.06 -1.67 7.42
CA ASP A 277 28.92 -0.51 7.12
C ASP A 277 29.03 0.41 8.33
N SER A 278 30.04 1.28 8.36
CA SER A 278 30.29 2.18 9.49
C SER A 278 29.89 3.64 9.23
N TYR A 279 29.35 3.95 8.05
CA TYR A 279 29.05 5.33 7.66
C TYR A 279 27.56 5.67 7.75
N GLY A 280 26.68 4.67 7.92
CA GLY A 280 25.28 4.90 8.24
C GLY A 280 24.28 4.54 7.14
N ASN A 281 24.68 3.75 6.13
CA ASN A 281 23.75 3.40 5.05
C ASN A 281 22.81 2.27 5.45
N ARG A 282 23.34 1.07 5.68
CA ARG A 282 22.54 -0.13 5.92
C ARG A 282 21.75 -0.08 7.22
N VAL A 283 22.27 0.62 8.22
CA VAL A 283 21.59 0.80 9.51
C VAL A 283 20.26 1.53 9.34
N ASP A 284 20.17 2.52 8.47
CA ASP A 284 18.96 3.35 8.35
C ASP A 284 18.09 2.95 7.16
N ARG A 285 18.07 1.65 6.85
CA ARG A 285 17.16 1.06 5.89
C ARG A 285 15.92 0.55 6.61
N PHE A 286 14.85 1.33 6.59
CA PHE A 286 13.61 1.01 7.31
C PHE A 286 12.52 0.56 6.36
N LEU A 287 11.71 -0.41 6.80
CA LEU A 287 10.43 -0.77 6.19
C LEU A 287 9.35 -0.78 7.29
N ALA A 288 8.09 -0.61 6.90
CA ALA A 288 6.96 -0.76 7.80
C ALA A 288 5.78 -1.42 7.07
N GLY A 289 4.86 -1.98 7.85
CA GLY A 289 3.67 -2.62 7.32
C GLY A 289 2.58 -2.79 8.38
N THR A 290 1.44 -3.29 7.95
CA THR A 290 0.32 -3.69 8.82
C THR A 290 -0.05 -5.13 8.48
N ALA A 291 -0.28 -5.97 9.49
CA ALA A 291 -0.57 -7.39 9.31
C ALA A 291 -1.57 -7.90 10.35
N TYR A 292 -2.47 -8.80 9.95
CA TYR A 292 -3.42 -9.48 10.82
C TYR A 292 -2.77 -10.74 11.42
N LEU A 293 -1.81 -10.55 12.32
CA LEU A 293 -1.02 -11.64 12.94
C LEU A 293 -1.80 -12.53 13.92
N ASP A 294 -3.04 -12.17 14.26
CA ASP A 294 -3.99 -13.05 14.97
C ASP A 294 -5.15 -13.51 14.06
N GLY A 295 -5.09 -13.16 12.77
CA GLY A 295 -6.15 -13.44 11.79
C GLY A 295 -7.41 -12.60 11.95
N SER A 296 -7.44 -11.60 12.84
CA SER A 296 -8.65 -10.80 13.11
C SER A 296 -8.42 -9.30 13.27
N ARG A 297 -7.33 -8.87 13.91
CA ARG A 297 -7.06 -7.46 14.20
C ARG A 297 -5.66 -7.04 13.73
N PRO A 298 -5.50 -5.79 13.28
CA PRO A 298 -4.23 -5.32 12.75
C PRO A 298 -3.14 -5.19 13.82
N SER A 299 -1.95 -5.66 13.48
CA SER A 299 -0.67 -5.42 14.16
C SER A 299 0.21 -4.52 13.30
N LEU A 300 1.00 -3.68 13.95
CA LEU A 300 2.01 -2.82 13.32
C LEU A 300 3.32 -3.58 13.15
N ILE A 301 3.93 -3.49 11.96
CA ILE A 301 5.23 -4.06 11.64
C ILE A 301 6.24 -2.93 11.43
N MET A 302 7.35 -2.96 12.18
CA MET A 302 8.49 -2.07 11.99
C MET A 302 9.76 -2.89 11.72
N ALA A 303 10.46 -2.60 10.64
CA ALA A 303 11.65 -3.33 10.23
C ALA A 303 12.86 -2.43 9.98
N ARG A 304 14.04 -3.00 10.17
CA ARG A 304 15.34 -2.33 9.96
C ARG A 304 16.32 -3.32 9.35
N GLY A 305 17.03 -2.85 8.32
CA GLY A 305 18.03 -3.60 7.57
C GLY A 305 17.43 -4.65 6.64
N TYR A 306 18.11 -4.86 5.51
CA TYR A 306 17.80 -5.93 4.56
C TYR A 306 19.00 -6.38 3.73
N TYR A 307 20.02 -5.54 3.54
CA TYR A 307 21.26 -5.93 2.83
C TYR A 307 22.16 -6.91 3.60
N THR A 308 22.04 -6.96 4.93
CA THR A 308 22.88 -7.80 5.82
C THR A 308 22.02 -8.25 7.01
N ARG A 309 22.27 -7.74 8.24
CA ARG A 309 21.39 -7.91 9.38
C ARG A 309 20.01 -7.36 9.04
N THR A 310 18.99 -8.14 9.37
CA THR A 310 17.59 -7.85 9.11
C THR A 310 16.82 -8.13 10.39
N VAL A 311 16.04 -7.16 10.84
CA VAL A 311 15.24 -7.28 12.05
C VAL A 311 13.83 -6.77 11.76
N ILE A 312 12.82 -7.54 12.17
CA ILE A 312 11.40 -7.22 12.01
C ILE A 312 10.76 -7.33 13.39
N ALA A 313 10.02 -6.31 13.81
CA ALA A 313 9.32 -6.28 15.08
C ALA A 313 7.83 -6.03 14.87
N ALA A 314 7.01 -6.85 15.51
CA ALA A 314 5.56 -6.72 15.50
C ALA A 314 5.05 -6.11 16.81
N TRP A 315 4.04 -5.26 16.70
CA TRP A 315 3.45 -4.52 17.80
C TRP A 315 1.93 -4.53 17.71
N ASP A 316 1.28 -4.78 18.85
CA ASP A 316 -0.13 -4.50 19.03
C ASP A 316 -0.28 -3.11 19.66
N TRP A 317 -1.26 -2.34 19.18
CA TRP A 317 -1.69 -1.09 19.79
C TRP A 317 -3.12 -1.25 20.27
N ARG A 318 -3.32 -1.27 21.60
CA ARG A 318 -4.63 -1.51 22.21
C ARG A 318 -4.74 -0.68 23.48
N ASN A 319 -5.89 -0.08 23.73
CA ASN A 319 -6.17 0.67 24.96
C ASN A 319 -5.11 1.76 25.26
N GLY A 320 -4.63 2.44 24.24
CA GLY A 320 -3.61 3.50 24.39
C GLY A 320 -2.18 3.00 24.70
N ALA A 321 -1.86 1.72 24.49
CA ALA A 321 -0.55 1.17 24.80
C ALA A 321 0.01 0.26 23.71
N PHE A 322 1.34 0.36 23.50
CA PHE A 322 2.11 -0.59 22.68
C PHE A 322 2.39 -1.87 23.45
N THR A 323 2.16 -3.01 22.82
CA THR A 323 2.63 -4.33 23.29
C THR A 323 3.46 -4.96 22.18
N ARG A 324 4.74 -5.25 22.44
CA ARG A 324 5.58 -5.93 21.46
C ARG A 324 5.19 -7.40 21.41
N ARG A 325 4.75 -7.87 20.24
CA ARG A 325 4.31 -9.24 20.02
C ARG A 325 5.49 -10.19 19.85
N TRP A 326 6.42 -9.84 18.95
CA TRP A 326 7.65 -10.61 18.73
C TRP A 326 8.73 -9.76 18.06
N THR A 327 9.94 -10.31 17.94
CA THR A 327 11.03 -9.73 17.16
C THR A 327 11.79 -10.85 16.46
N PHE A 328 11.79 -10.80 15.13
CA PHE A 328 12.67 -11.60 14.28
C PHE A 328 13.99 -10.85 14.11
N ASP A 329 15.13 -11.52 14.32
CA ASP A 329 16.47 -10.97 14.07
C ASP A 329 17.33 -12.01 13.36
N SER A 330 17.85 -11.71 12.17
CA SER A 330 18.71 -12.62 11.41
C SER A 330 20.05 -12.92 12.11
N SER A 331 20.48 -12.06 13.04
CA SER A 331 21.69 -12.22 13.84
C SER A 331 21.43 -12.88 15.21
N SER A 332 20.20 -13.28 15.52
CA SER A 332 19.91 -14.06 16.72
C SER A 332 20.53 -15.46 16.64
N SER A 333 20.75 -16.11 17.78
CA SER A 333 21.28 -17.47 17.83
C SER A 333 20.39 -18.51 17.14
N THR A 334 19.09 -18.23 17.00
CA THR A 334 18.13 -19.10 16.32
C THR A 334 18.14 -18.92 14.80
N ASN A 335 18.59 -17.78 14.27
CA ASN A 335 18.54 -17.46 12.83
C ASN A 335 19.91 -17.33 12.15
N THR A 336 20.97 -17.09 12.92
CA THR A 336 22.32 -16.93 12.37
C THR A 336 22.72 -18.15 11.54
N GLY A 337 23.19 -17.92 10.30
CA GLY A 337 23.61 -18.97 9.38
C GLY A 337 22.47 -19.69 8.64
N LYS A 338 21.20 -19.34 8.89
CA LYS A 338 20.07 -19.89 8.13
C LYS A 338 19.85 -19.23 6.77
N GLY A 339 20.47 -18.06 6.53
CA GLY A 339 20.42 -17.35 5.24
C GLY A 339 19.31 -16.30 5.13
N TYR A 340 18.79 -15.81 6.26
CA TYR A 340 17.82 -14.72 6.29
C TYR A 340 18.46 -13.33 6.17
N ASP A 341 19.78 -13.23 6.36
CA ASP A 341 20.53 -12.01 6.09
C ASP A 341 20.64 -11.73 4.58
N GLY A 342 20.55 -10.45 4.19
CA GLY A 342 20.71 -10.03 2.80
C GLY A 342 19.51 -10.27 1.88
N GLN A 343 18.34 -10.64 2.42
CA GLN A 343 17.20 -11.10 1.60
C GLN A 343 16.13 -10.04 1.33
N GLY A 344 15.98 -9.04 2.20
CA GLY A 344 14.88 -8.08 2.05
C GLY A 344 14.99 -7.20 0.81
N SER A 345 13.85 -6.73 0.32
CA SER A 345 13.75 -5.77 -0.80
C SER A 345 13.61 -4.34 -0.27
N HIS A 346 13.48 -3.36 -1.17
CA HIS A 346 13.06 -1.99 -0.82
C HIS A 346 11.54 -1.85 -0.56
N SER A 347 10.89 -2.92 -0.15
CA SER A 347 9.47 -3.00 0.17
C SER A 347 9.23 -4.31 0.93
N LEU A 348 7.99 -4.56 1.34
CA LEU A 348 7.51 -5.84 1.85
C LEU A 348 6.10 -6.09 1.33
N SER A 349 5.65 -7.33 1.38
CA SER A 349 4.25 -7.70 1.20
C SER A 349 3.75 -8.42 2.45
N VAL A 350 2.44 -8.41 2.63
CA VAL A 350 1.75 -9.02 3.77
C VAL A 350 0.57 -9.81 3.23
N GLY A 351 0.39 -11.04 3.71
CA GLY A 351 -0.75 -11.87 3.33
C GLY A 351 -0.67 -13.24 3.99
N ASP A 352 -1.80 -13.93 4.06
CA ASP A 352 -1.92 -15.33 4.50
C ASP A 352 -1.39 -16.24 3.39
N VAL A 353 -0.14 -16.67 3.51
CA VAL A 353 0.56 -17.43 2.47
C VAL A 353 0.53 -18.94 2.73
N ASP A 354 0.20 -19.37 3.96
CA ASP A 354 0.13 -20.80 4.31
C ASP A 354 -1.28 -21.31 4.62
N GLY A 355 -2.28 -20.42 4.59
CA GLY A 355 -3.70 -20.73 4.68
C GLY A 355 -4.22 -20.94 6.10
N ASP A 356 -3.51 -20.45 7.12
CA ASP A 356 -3.91 -20.58 8.52
C ASP A 356 -4.84 -19.45 9.00
N GLY A 357 -5.14 -18.48 8.14
CA GLY A 357 -6.01 -17.34 8.41
C GLY A 357 -5.27 -16.12 8.98
N LYS A 358 -3.97 -16.20 9.24
CA LYS A 358 -3.13 -15.12 9.77
C LYS A 358 -2.18 -14.63 8.68
N ASP A 359 -1.66 -13.41 8.86
CA ASP A 359 -0.80 -12.81 7.84
C ASP A 359 0.69 -13.07 8.14
N GLU A 360 1.42 -13.47 7.11
CA GLU A 360 2.88 -13.56 7.11
C GLU A 360 3.50 -12.31 6.50
N ILE A 361 4.78 -12.09 6.80
CA ILE A 361 5.57 -10.98 6.24
C ILE A 361 6.48 -11.53 5.14
N VAL A 362 6.10 -11.32 3.88
CA VAL A 362 6.94 -11.64 2.72
C VAL A 362 7.90 -10.47 2.50
N TYR A 363 9.18 -10.71 2.76
CA TYR A 363 10.21 -9.68 2.90
C TYR A 363 11.31 -9.92 1.86
N GLY A 364 11.03 -9.63 0.59
CA GLY A 364 11.95 -9.85 -0.51
C GLY A 364 12.19 -11.34 -0.75
N ALA A 365 13.42 -11.81 -0.63
CA ALA A 365 13.80 -13.20 -0.86
C ALA A 365 13.60 -14.14 0.37
N MET A 366 12.85 -13.71 1.37
CA MET A 366 12.49 -14.50 2.57
C MET A 366 11.06 -14.19 3.04
N ALA A 367 10.51 -15.02 3.92
CA ALA A 367 9.31 -14.71 4.69
C ALA A 367 9.49 -14.99 6.19
N VAL A 368 8.76 -14.23 7.00
CA VAL A 368 8.63 -14.40 8.44
C VAL A 368 7.17 -14.69 8.77
N ASP A 369 6.98 -15.73 9.57
CA ASP A 369 5.71 -16.29 9.99
C ASP A 369 4.90 -15.33 10.89
N ASP A 370 3.59 -15.55 11.04
CA ASP A 370 2.66 -14.76 11.86
C ASP A 370 3.15 -14.56 13.31
N ASN A 371 3.87 -15.57 13.81
CA ASN A 371 4.43 -15.70 15.15
C ASN A 371 5.87 -15.18 15.28
N GLY A 372 6.48 -14.68 14.21
CA GLY A 372 7.82 -14.10 14.20
C GLY A 372 8.96 -15.09 13.97
N ASN A 373 8.66 -16.37 13.71
CA ASN A 373 9.66 -17.33 13.28
C ASN A 373 10.01 -17.12 11.80
N GLY A 374 11.23 -17.46 11.39
CA GLY A 374 11.54 -17.49 9.96
C GLY A 374 10.78 -18.63 9.27
N LEU A 375 9.98 -18.31 8.26
CA LEU A 375 9.18 -19.27 7.50
C LEU A 375 10.03 -19.93 6.41
N TRP A 376 10.56 -19.13 5.48
CA TRP A 376 11.46 -19.61 4.43
C TRP A 376 12.43 -18.53 3.95
N THR A 377 13.51 -18.96 3.29
CA THR A 377 14.40 -18.09 2.53
C THR A 377 14.85 -18.77 1.24
N THR A 378 14.79 -18.04 0.13
CA THR A 378 15.28 -18.53 -1.17
C THR A 378 16.80 -18.39 -1.32
N LYS A 379 17.44 -17.55 -0.47
CA LYS A 379 18.86 -17.19 -0.56
C LYS A 379 19.25 -16.54 -1.89
N THR A 380 18.31 -15.84 -2.50
CA THR A 380 18.48 -15.15 -3.80
C THR A 380 18.76 -13.66 -3.65
N GLY A 381 18.77 -13.16 -2.41
CA GLY A 381 19.20 -11.81 -2.08
C GLY A 381 18.20 -10.72 -2.41
N HIS A 382 18.64 -9.50 -2.10
CA HIS A 382 17.93 -8.24 -2.28
C HIS A 382 17.38 -8.00 -3.70
N GLY A 383 16.27 -7.27 -3.78
CA GLY A 383 15.71 -6.74 -5.01
C GLY A 383 14.92 -5.45 -4.81
N ASP A 384 14.55 -4.83 -5.93
CA ASP A 384 13.90 -3.52 -5.97
C ASP A 384 12.37 -3.57 -6.13
N ALA A 385 11.84 -4.72 -6.55
CA ALA A 385 10.41 -4.92 -6.78
C ALA A 385 9.96 -6.34 -6.39
N GLN A 386 8.73 -6.45 -5.89
CA GLN A 386 8.12 -7.71 -5.49
C GLN A 386 6.60 -7.62 -5.51
N HIS A 387 5.92 -8.69 -5.93
CA HIS A 387 4.46 -8.78 -5.95
C HIS A 387 3.98 -10.12 -5.39
N LEU A 388 3.14 -10.03 -4.37
CA LEU A 388 2.42 -11.15 -3.78
C LEU A 388 0.94 -11.03 -4.19
N GLY A 389 0.35 -12.11 -4.69
CA GLY A 389 -1.06 -12.13 -5.07
C GLY A 389 -1.45 -13.52 -5.58
N ASP A 390 -2.73 -13.74 -5.82
CA ASP A 390 -3.19 -14.89 -6.61
C ASP A 390 -2.91 -14.57 -8.08
N LEU A 391 -1.77 -15.06 -8.57
CA LEU A 391 -1.25 -14.77 -9.92
C LEU A 391 -1.51 -15.95 -10.86
N ASP A 392 -1.76 -17.13 -10.31
CA ASP A 392 -2.09 -18.36 -11.02
C ASP A 392 -3.42 -18.93 -10.48
N PRO A 393 -4.57 -18.51 -11.04
CA PRO A 393 -5.88 -18.93 -10.54
C PRO A 393 -6.16 -20.44 -10.71
N SER A 394 -5.28 -21.18 -11.39
CA SER A 394 -5.39 -22.63 -11.54
C SER A 394 -4.80 -23.40 -10.34
N HIS A 395 -4.03 -22.71 -9.49
CA HIS A 395 -3.46 -23.24 -8.26
C HIS A 395 -4.08 -22.56 -7.03
N ALA A 396 -4.40 -23.36 -6.02
CA ALA A 396 -4.92 -22.80 -4.77
C ALA A 396 -3.78 -22.20 -3.96
N GLY A 397 -3.90 -20.93 -3.59
CA GLY A 397 -2.93 -20.21 -2.79
C GLY A 397 -2.57 -18.87 -3.44
N LEU A 398 -1.49 -18.28 -2.96
CA LEU A 398 -0.88 -17.10 -3.56
C LEU A 398 0.42 -17.49 -4.26
N GLU A 399 0.88 -16.65 -5.17
CA GLU A 399 2.19 -16.70 -5.78
C GLU A 399 2.96 -15.41 -5.53
N TYR A 400 4.26 -15.50 -5.67
CA TYR A 400 5.16 -14.41 -5.37
C TYR A 400 6.21 -14.23 -6.46
N PHE A 401 6.21 -13.05 -7.06
CA PHE A 401 7.16 -12.64 -8.08
C PHE A 401 8.13 -11.60 -7.51
N LYS A 402 9.42 -11.73 -7.79
CA LYS A 402 10.41 -10.69 -7.48
C LYS A 402 11.53 -10.62 -8.50
N VAL A 403 12.23 -9.48 -8.48
CA VAL A 403 13.49 -9.27 -9.19
C VAL A 403 14.68 -9.25 -8.23
N SER A 404 15.91 -9.30 -8.76
CA SER A 404 17.12 -9.26 -7.94
C SER A 404 18.10 -8.18 -8.42
N GLU A 405 18.75 -7.49 -7.48
CA GLU A 405 19.76 -6.45 -7.78
C GLU A 405 21.15 -7.08 -8.06
N SER A 406 21.44 -8.22 -7.42
CA SER A 406 22.76 -8.85 -7.54
C SER A 406 22.96 -9.53 -8.89
N THR A 407 24.04 -9.18 -9.59
CA THR A 407 24.43 -9.80 -10.88
C THR A 407 24.77 -11.29 -10.78
N GLY A 408 24.99 -11.82 -9.57
CA GLY A 408 25.22 -13.24 -9.31
C GLY A 408 23.94 -14.03 -9.00
N GLN A 409 22.80 -13.37 -8.95
CA GLN A 409 21.51 -13.96 -8.59
C GLN A 409 20.56 -13.98 -9.80
N PRO A 410 19.55 -14.87 -9.81
CA PRO A 410 18.55 -14.90 -10.87
C PRO A 410 17.92 -13.52 -11.08
N ALA A 411 17.84 -13.06 -12.33
CA ALA A 411 17.33 -11.72 -12.66
C ALA A 411 15.88 -11.52 -12.16
N GLU A 412 15.05 -12.55 -12.26
CA GLU A 412 13.69 -12.60 -11.74
C GLU A 412 13.33 -14.03 -11.31
N LEU A 413 12.38 -14.14 -10.39
CA LEU A 413 11.95 -15.39 -9.77
C LEU A 413 10.44 -15.42 -9.58
N TYR A 414 9.88 -16.60 -9.78
CA TYR A 414 8.51 -16.93 -9.41
C TYR A 414 8.54 -18.00 -8.31
N ILE A 415 7.94 -17.69 -7.18
CA ILE A 415 8.14 -18.35 -5.90
C ILE A 415 6.78 -18.76 -5.35
N ASN A 416 6.69 -19.97 -4.80
CA ASN A 416 5.59 -20.35 -3.93
C ASN A 416 5.80 -19.69 -2.54
N PRO A 417 4.96 -18.74 -2.12
CA PRO A 417 5.12 -17.99 -0.89
C PRO A 417 4.77 -18.78 0.37
N ALA A 418 4.15 -19.96 0.28
CA ALA A 418 3.90 -20.82 1.45
C ALA A 418 5.19 -21.47 1.98
N ASN A 419 6.18 -21.71 1.10
CA ASN A 419 7.36 -22.50 1.46
C ASN A 419 8.69 -22.04 0.81
N GLY A 420 8.66 -20.99 -0.02
CA GLY A 420 9.85 -20.44 -0.66
C GLY A 420 10.40 -21.28 -1.82
N THR A 421 9.65 -22.27 -2.32
CA THR A 421 10.06 -23.04 -3.51
C THR A 421 10.06 -22.12 -4.72
N VAL A 422 11.21 -22.04 -5.41
CA VAL A 422 11.32 -21.32 -6.68
C VAL A 422 10.76 -22.21 -7.79
N ASN A 423 9.59 -21.87 -8.31
CA ASN A 423 8.92 -22.63 -9.37
C ASN A 423 9.67 -22.49 -10.70
N TRP A 424 10.05 -21.25 -11.04
CA TRP A 424 10.94 -20.96 -12.14
C TRP A 424 11.71 -19.67 -11.89
N LYS A 425 12.78 -19.47 -12.67
CA LYS A 425 13.64 -18.29 -12.59
C LYS A 425 14.37 -18.06 -13.89
N LEU A 426 14.78 -16.82 -14.14
CA LEU A 426 15.72 -16.51 -15.22
C LEU A 426 17.18 -16.68 -14.78
N ALA A 427 18.08 -16.69 -15.77
CA ALA A 427 19.51 -16.70 -15.51
C ALA A 427 19.95 -15.43 -14.78
N ALA A 428 21.10 -15.51 -14.11
CA ALA A 428 21.75 -14.32 -13.58
C ALA A 428 22.31 -13.48 -14.74
N CYS A 429 22.14 -12.16 -14.68
CA CYS A 429 22.66 -11.24 -15.70
C CYS A 429 23.26 -9.96 -15.10
N CYS A 430 22.49 -9.30 -14.25
CA CYS A 430 22.52 -7.85 -14.13
C CYS A 430 21.66 -7.41 -12.95
N ASP A 431 21.76 -6.13 -12.59
CA ASP A 431 20.81 -5.48 -11.69
C ASP A 431 19.47 -5.34 -12.41
N ASN A 432 18.48 -6.13 -12.00
CA ASN A 432 17.12 -6.05 -12.51
C ASN A 432 16.28 -5.18 -11.58
N GLY A 433 16.41 -3.86 -11.72
CA GLY A 433 15.86 -2.88 -10.78
C GLY A 433 14.35 -2.67 -10.82
N ARG A 434 13.59 -3.40 -11.66
CA ARG A 434 12.12 -3.30 -11.79
C ARG A 434 11.51 -4.62 -12.23
N GLY A 435 10.36 -4.97 -11.68
CA GLY A 435 9.52 -6.08 -12.13
C GLY A 435 8.06 -5.84 -11.82
N VAL A 436 7.17 -6.41 -12.62
CA VAL A 436 5.73 -6.34 -12.42
C VAL A 436 5.08 -7.71 -12.64
N ALA A 437 3.94 -7.92 -12.00
CA ALA A 437 3.11 -9.11 -12.04
C ALA A 437 1.65 -8.68 -11.97
N GLY A 438 0.82 -9.12 -12.90
CA GLY A 438 -0.61 -8.80 -12.98
C GLY A 438 -1.19 -9.24 -14.30
N ASP A 439 -2.47 -9.62 -14.32
CA ASP A 439 -3.17 -9.91 -15.57
C ASP A 439 -3.40 -8.61 -16.33
N ILE A 440 -2.64 -8.38 -17.38
CA ILE A 440 -2.74 -7.20 -18.24
C ILE A 440 -3.31 -7.55 -19.62
N TRP A 441 -3.58 -8.85 -19.86
CA TRP A 441 -3.96 -9.35 -21.16
C TRP A 441 -4.86 -10.57 -21.07
N ALA A 442 -6.11 -10.39 -21.50
CA ALA A 442 -7.13 -11.44 -21.55
C ALA A 442 -6.81 -12.65 -22.45
N GLY A 443 -5.66 -12.68 -23.13
CA GLY A 443 -5.20 -13.81 -23.92
C GLY A 443 -4.39 -14.84 -23.14
N ASN A 444 -4.18 -14.63 -21.84
CA ASN A 444 -3.58 -15.58 -20.93
C ASN A 444 -4.59 -16.04 -19.86
N ASP A 445 -4.31 -17.20 -19.24
CA ASP A 445 -5.22 -17.82 -18.27
C ASP A 445 -5.02 -17.30 -16.83
N GLY A 446 -4.02 -16.46 -16.60
CA GLY A 446 -3.66 -15.88 -15.30
C GLY A 446 -2.80 -14.63 -15.48
N ALA A 447 -2.17 -14.18 -14.40
CA ALA A 447 -1.36 -12.97 -14.42
C ALA A 447 -0.07 -13.15 -15.24
N GLU A 448 0.29 -12.12 -16.01
CA GLU A 448 1.63 -12.02 -16.60
C GLU A 448 2.64 -11.55 -15.56
N VAL A 449 3.92 -11.87 -15.80
CA VAL A 449 5.05 -11.20 -15.15
C VAL A 449 6.05 -10.68 -16.17
N TRP A 450 6.71 -9.56 -15.87
CA TRP A 450 7.78 -8.99 -16.70
C TRP A 450 8.73 -8.15 -15.86
N SER A 451 9.90 -7.82 -16.42
CA SER A 451 10.90 -7.01 -15.73
C SER A 451 11.77 -6.22 -16.69
N ALA A 452 12.50 -5.23 -16.17
CA ALA A 452 13.37 -4.37 -16.98
C ALA A 452 14.54 -5.13 -17.65
N SER A 453 14.80 -6.38 -17.25
CA SER A 453 15.81 -7.25 -17.85
C SER A 453 15.25 -8.31 -18.79
N ASP A 454 13.92 -8.38 -18.95
CA ASP A 454 13.25 -9.31 -19.85
C ASP A 454 12.38 -8.59 -20.86
N THR A 455 12.66 -8.82 -22.15
CA THR A 455 11.95 -8.20 -23.27
C THR A 455 10.58 -8.83 -23.57
N SER A 456 10.04 -9.61 -22.63
CA SER A 456 8.83 -10.40 -22.81
C SER A 456 8.02 -10.50 -21.53
N ILE A 457 6.69 -10.59 -21.68
CA ILE A 457 5.82 -11.10 -20.61
C ILE A 457 5.93 -12.62 -20.53
N ARG A 458 5.82 -13.13 -19.30
CA ARG A 458 5.81 -14.55 -18.98
C ARG A 458 4.55 -14.94 -18.22
N ASP A 459 4.19 -16.21 -18.34
CA ASP A 459 3.11 -16.84 -17.59
C ASP A 459 3.61 -17.48 -16.27
N GLU A 460 2.68 -18.12 -15.56
CA GLU A 460 2.92 -18.85 -14.31
C GLU A 460 3.98 -19.96 -14.44
N ALA A 461 4.16 -20.50 -15.65
CA ALA A 461 5.15 -21.53 -15.97
C ALA A 461 6.48 -20.96 -16.50
N GLY A 462 6.59 -19.64 -16.61
CA GLY A 462 7.77 -18.94 -17.14
C GLY A 462 7.86 -18.93 -18.67
N ALA A 463 6.81 -19.35 -19.38
CA ALA A 463 6.76 -19.33 -20.83
C ALA A 463 6.46 -17.93 -21.37
N THR A 464 7.17 -17.52 -22.42
CA THR A 464 6.97 -16.23 -23.07
C THR A 464 5.60 -16.16 -23.77
N LYS A 465 4.81 -15.13 -23.46
CA LYS A 465 3.46 -14.91 -24.03
C LYS A 465 3.37 -13.73 -24.99
N GLY A 466 4.31 -12.80 -24.93
CA GLY A 466 4.23 -11.57 -25.71
C GLY A 466 5.36 -10.61 -25.41
N ARG A 467 5.25 -9.40 -25.95
CA ARG A 467 6.22 -8.32 -25.73
C ARG A 467 6.15 -7.81 -24.30
N GLU A 468 7.25 -7.25 -23.82
CA GLU A 468 7.26 -6.41 -22.62
C GLU A 468 6.33 -5.19 -22.79
N PRO A 469 5.56 -4.80 -21.76
CA PRO A 469 4.88 -3.51 -21.65
C PRO A 469 5.85 -2.32 -21.67
N SER A 470 5.37 -1.12 -22.01
CA SER A 470 6.22 0.08 -22.02
C SER A 470 6.62 0.56 -20.63
N SER A 471 5.98 0.07 -19.57
CA SER A 471 6.29 0.43 -18.19
C SER A 471 6.46 -0.79 -17.28
N VAL A 472 7.33 -0.61 -16.28
CA VAL A 472 7.65 -1.61 -15.24
C VAL A 472 7.60 -0.89 -13.89
N ASN A 473 6.39 -0.55 -13.46
CA ASN A 473 6.15 0.25 -12.26
C ASN A 473 4.88 -0.20 -11.51
N PHE A 474 3.77 0.55 -11.61
CA PHE A 474 2.51 0.25 -10.95
C PHE A 474 1.50 -0.35 -11.93
N LEU A 475 0.41 -0.84 -11.35
CA LEU A 475 -0.78 -1.30 -12.02
C LEU A 475 -2.00 -0.51 -11.53
N SER A 476 -3.07 -0.50 -12.32
CA SER A 476 -4.33 0.14 -11.96
C SER A 476 -5.49 -0.59 -12.63
N TRP A 477 -6.49 -1.06 -11.88
CA TRP A 477 -7.79 -1.38 -12.47
C TRP A 477 -8.52 -0.08 -12.77
N TRP A 478 -8.42 0.40 -14.01
CA TRP A 478 -8.88 1.71 -14.40
C TRP A 478 -10.12 1.66 -15.29
N ASP A 479 -10.16 0.78 -16.29
CA ASP A 479 -11.26 0.77 -17.25
C ASP A 479 -12.47 -0.10 -16.83
N ALA A 480 -13.14 -0.74 -17.77
CA ALA A 480 -14.37 -1.48 -17.52
C ALA A 480 -14.15 -2.99 -17.34
N ASP A 481 -13.08 -3.53 -17.92
CA ASP A 481 -12.81 -4.96 -17.90
C ASP A 481 -11.95 -5.35 -16.67
N PRO A 482 -11.81 -6.64 -16.36
CA PRO A 482 -11.10 -7.05 -15.15
C PRO A 482 -9.59 -7.18 -15.35
N VAL A 483 -9.05 -6.99 -16.56
CA VAL A 483 -7.59 -6.93 -16.72
C VAL A 483 -7.08 -5.59 -16.19
N ARG A 484 -5.82 -5.56 -15.81
CA ARG A 484 -5.21 -4.45 -15.10
C ARG A 484 -4.41 -3.58 -16.06
N GLU A 485 -4.60 -2.27 -15.96
CA GLU A 485 -3.82 -1.29 -16.71
C GLU A 485 -2.46 -1.05 -16.07
N LEU A 486 -1.59 -0.40 -16.83
CA LEU A 486 -0.25 0.00 -16.46
C LEU A 486 -0.26 1.44 -15.95
N LEU A 487 0.35 1.69 -14.79
CA LEU A 487 0.48 3.02 -14.18
C LEU A 487 1.96 3.38 -14.04
N ASP A 488 2.40 4.45 -14.71
CA ASP A 488 3.77 4.97 -14.59
C ASP A 488 3.82 6.48 -14.81
N GLY A 489 4.71 7.17 -14.08
CA GLY A 489 4.78 8.62 -14.09
C GLY A 489 3.42 9.26 -13.79
N THR A 490 2.87 9.98 -14.77
CA THR A 490 1.57 10.66 -14.65
C THR A 490 0.57 10.15 -15.69
N HIS A 491 0.61 8.85 -16.02
CA HIS A 491 -0.29 8.28 -17.02
C HIS A 491 -0.72 6.85 -16.71
N ILE A 492 -1.85 6.47 -17.32
CA ILE A 492 -2.38 5.10 -17.32
C ILE A 492 -2.49 4.64 -18.77
N ASP A 493 -1.91 3.47 -19.06
CA ASP A 493 -1.87 2.83 -20.36
C ASP A 493 -2.48 1.43 -20.29
N LYS A 494 -3.28 1.03 -21.28
CA LYS A 494 -3.76 -0.35 -21.44
C LYS A 494 -2.81 -1.13 -22.32
N TYR A 495 -2.42 -2.32 -21.87
CA TYR A 495 -1.59 -3.20 -22.68
C TYR A 495 -2.34 -3.72 -23.91
N GLY A 496 -1.62 -3.86 -25.02
CA GLY A 496 -2.13 -4.48 -26.25
C GLY A 496 -1.03 -5.16 -27.02
N THR A 497 -1.26 -6.32 -27.63
CA THR A 497 -0.17 -7.17 -28.17
C THR A 497 0.74 -6.50 -29.21
N SER A 498 0.31 -5.40 -29.85
CA SER A 498 1.15 -4.59 -30.75
C SER A 498 1.72 -3.31 -30.12
N SER A 499 0.95 -2.63 -29.27
CA SER A 499 1.36 -1.40 -28.58
C SER A 499 0.43 -1.12 -27.39
N ASP A 500 0.92 -0.39 -26.40
CA ASP A 500 0.06 0.12 -25.33
C ASP A 500 -0.82 1.28 -25.83
N THR A 501 -1.97 1.48 -25.18
CA THR A 501 -2.93 2.55 -25.50
C THR A 501 -3.15 3.46 -24.31
N ARG A 502 -2.92 4.75 -24.51
CA ARG A 502 -3.14 5.79 -23.49
C ARG A 502 -4.60 5.95 -23.12
N LEU A 503 -4.91 5.71 -21.84
CA LEU A 503 -6.24 5.96 -21.26
C LEU A 503 -6.30 7.27 -20.46
N LEU A 504 -5.24 7.61 -19.73
CA LEU A 504 -5.17 8.83 -18.93
C LEU A 504 -3.79 9.49 -19.06
N THR A 505 -3.75 10.79 -19.31
CA THR A 505 -2.55 11.62 -19.08
C THR A 505 -2.89 12.70 -18.06
N GLY A 506 -2.30 12.59 -16.86
CA GLY A 506 -2.37 13.60 -15.82
C GLY A 506 -1.67 14.88 -16.26
N SER A 507 -2.46 15.93 -16.52
CA SER A 507 -1.94 17.24 -16.94
C SER A 507 -1.80 18.17 -15.75
N GLY A 508 -0.68 18.90 -15.65
CA GLY A 508 -0.44 19.86 -14.56
C GLY A 508 -0.17 19.21 -13.20
N VAL A 509 0.20 17.93 -13.18
CA VAL A 509 0.59 17.14 -12.01
C VAL A 509 2.00 16.59 -12.20
N HIS A 510 2.62 16.08 -11.14
CA HIS A 510 3.90 15.39 -11.22
C HIS A 510 3.86 14.03 -10.50
N SER A 511 4.71 13.11 -10.94
CA SER A 511 5.04 11.93 -10.16
C SER A 511 6.11 12.25 -9.12
N ASN A 512 6.32 11.32 -8.20
CA ASN A 512 7.22 11.45 -7.06
C ASN A 512 8.47 10.58 -7.22
N ASN A 513 9.46 10.83 -6.35
CA ASN A 513 10.60 9.93 -6.15
C ASN A 513 11.50 9.73 -7.38
N SER A 514 11.71 10.82 -8.14
CA SER A 514 12.61 10.88 -9.30
C SER A 514 12.29 9.80 -10.34
N THR A 515 13.20 8.86 -10.59
CA THR A 515 13.01 7.83 -11.60
C THR A 515 12.04 6.74 -11.16
N LYS A 516 11.74 6.61 -9.85
CA LYS A 516 10.68 5.71 -9.37
C LYS A 516 9.31 6.15 -9.85
N ALA A 517 9.13 7.45 -10.08
CA ALA A 517 7.99 8.02 -10.80
C ALA A 517 6.62 7.55 -10.26
N THR A 518 6.48 7.46 -8.93
CA THR A 518 5.30 6.93 -8.25
C THR A 518 4.21 8.00 -8.11
N PRO A 519 2.93 7.61 -8.01
CA PRO A 519 1.89 8.51 -7.51
C PRO A 519 2.14 8.86 -6.03
N SER A 520 1.37 9.82 -5.48
CA SER A 520 1.29 9.96 -4.01
C SER A 520 0.58 8.74 -3.41
N LEU A 521 -0.47 8.28 -4.07
CA LEU A 521 -1.19 7.04 -3.76
C LEU A 521 -1.94 6.55 -5.00
N SER A 522 -2.10 5.24 -5.16
CA SER A 522 -3.02 4.64 -6.11
C SER A 522 -3.72 3.42 -5.51
N GLY A 523 -5.03 3.35 -5.69
CA GLY A 523 -5.89 2.25 -5.26
C GLY A 523 -7.37 2.64 -5.15
N ASP A 524 -8.25 1.70 -4.82
CA ASP A 524 -9.64 1.98 -4.45
C ASP A 524 -9.66 2.90 -3.22
N VAL A 525 -10.07 4.15 -3.42
CA VAL A 525 -10.22 5.14 -2.34
C VAL A 525 -11.68 5.62 -2.29
N LEU A 526 -12.37 5.68 -3.43
CA LEU A 526 -13.73 6.16 -3.60
C LEU A 526 -14.44 5.35 -4.70
N GLY A 527 -15.74 5.56 -4.87
CA GLY A 527 -16.46 4.97 -6.00
C GLY A 527 -16.63 3.46 -5.86
N ASP A 528 -16.55 2.75 -6.99
CA ASP A 528 -16.65 1.29 -7.04
C ASP A 528 -15.26 0.65 -6.85
N TRP A 529 -15.08 -0.61 -7.27
CA TRP A 529 -13.87 -1.39 -7.01
C TRP A 529 -12.61 -0.92 -7.75
N ARG A 530 -12.74 0.04 -8.67
CA ARG A 530 -11.63 0.49 -9.51
C ARG A 530 -10.79 1.52 -8.81
N GLU A 531 -9.54 1.63 -9.25
CA GLU A 531 -8.51 2.31 -8.49
C GLU A 531 -8.42 3.79 -8.88
N GLU A 532 -8.56 4.69 -7.90
CA GLU A 532 -8.15 6.08 -8.06
C GLU A 532 -6.62 6.22 -8.17
N VAL A 533 -6.19 7.35 -8.73
CA VAL A 533 -4.79 7.78 -8.69
C VAL A 533 -4.69 9.20 -8.15
N ILE A 534 -3.79 9.42 -7.20
CA ILE A 534 -3.54 10.70 -6.55
C ILE A 534 -2.14 11.19 -6.90
N TRP A 535 -2.05 12.34 -7.57
CA TRP A 535 -0.79 13.04 -7.84
C TRP A 535 -0.82 14.47 -7.29
N PRO A 536 0.31 15.04 -6.86
CA PRO A 536 0.37 16.45 -6.54
C PRO A 536 0.34 17.29 -7.83
N THR A 537 -0.24 18.49 -7.75
CA THR A 537 -0.13 19.48 -8.82
C THR A 537 1.34 19.93 -8.97
N GLY A 538 1.71 20.39 -10.18
CA GLY A 538 3.08 20.82 -10.49
C GLY A 538 3.65 21.89 -9.55
N ASP A 539 2.80 22.65 -8.87
CA ASP A 539 3.15 23.69 -7.91
C ASP A 539 2.96 23.27 -6.43
N ASN A 540 2.60 22.00 -6.19
CA ASN A 540 2.36 21.43 -4.87
C ASN A 540 1.26 22.13 -4.05
N THR A 541 0.25 22.71 -4.71
CA THR A 541 -0.86 23.40 -4.03
C THR A 541 -2.15 22.59 -3.94
N ALA A 542 -2.23 21.45 -4.64
CA ALA A 542 -3.30 20.48 -4.47
C ALA A 542 -2.80 19.04 -4.66
N LEU A 543 -3.49 18.09 -4.04
CA LEU A 543 -3.49 16.69 -4.49
C LEU A 543 -4.65 16.51 -5.46
N ARG A 544 -4.35 16.07 -6.68
CA ARG A 544 -5.32 15.79 -7.72
C ARG A 544 -5.67 14.31 -7.71
N ILE A 545 -6.93 14.02 -7.40
CA ILE A 545 -7.50 12.68 -7.43
C ILE A 545 -8.17 12.48 -8.78
N TYR A 546 -7.79 11.43 -9.49
CA TYR A 546 -8.46 10.95 -10.70
C TYR A 546 -9.27 9.71 -10.36
N SER A 547 -10.53 9.68 -10.80
CA SER A 547 -11.41 8.51 -10.74
C SER A 547 -11.89 8.18 -12.14
N THR A 548 -12.18 6.92 -12.41
CA THR A 548 -12.42 6.40 -13.75
C THR A 548 -13.70 6.93 -14.39
N PRO A 549 -13.68 7.31 -15.69
CA PRO A 549 -14.88 7.69 -16.44
C PRO A 549 -15.54 6.50 -17.17
N TYR A 550 -15.00 5.29 -17.07
CA TYR A 550 -15.48 4.13 -17.82
C TYR A 550 -16.63 3.43 -17.08
N GLU A 551 -17.68 3.01 -17.76
CA GLU A 551 -18.75 2.23 -17.13
C GLU A 551 -18.39 0.73 -17.16
N THR A 552 -18.46 0.06 -16.01
CA THR A 552 -18.26 -1.40 -15.89
C THR A 552 -19.55 -2.13 -15.55
N THR A 553 -19.69 -3.34 -16.08
CA THR A 553 -20.74 -4.30 -15.69
C THR A 553 -20.29 -5.27 -14.59
N THR A 554 -19.05 -5.11 -14.10
CA THR A 554 -18.48 -5.94 -13.04
C THR A 554 -18.81 -5.34 -11.68
N ARG A 555 -19.22 -6.20 -10.75
CA ARG A 555 -19.52 -5.83 -9.38
C ARG A 555 -18.59 -6.58 -8.44
N ILE A 556 -17.69 -5.83 -7.80
CA ILE A 556 -16.76 -6.34 -6.80
C ILE A 556 -16.94 -5.50 -5.54
N THR A 557 -16.76 -6.14 -4.38
CA THR A 557 -16.71 -5.42 -3.09
C THR A 557 -15.62 -4.34 -3.17
N THR A 558 -15.75 -3.22 -2.47
CA THR A 558 -14.61 -2.30 -2.32
C THR A 558 -13.36 -3.11 -1.92
N LEU A 559 -12.25 -2.89 -2.63
CA LEU A 559 -11.00 -3.60 -2.41
C LEU A 559 -10.41 -3.26 -1.03
N LEU A 560 -10.83 -2.13 -0.43
CA LEU A 560 -10.52 -1.78 0.96
C LEU A 560 -11.03 -2.80 1.98
N HIS A 561 -12.00 -3.65 1.63
CA HIS A 561 -12.48 -4.73 2.49
C HIS A 561 -11.83 -6.09 2.19
N ASP A 562 -10.90 -6.14 1.22
CA ASP A 562 -9.91 -7.21 1.11
C ASP A 562 -8.68 -6.81 1.95
N THR A 563 -8.40 -7.53 3.04
CA THR A 563 -7.38 -7.07 3.99
C THR A 563 -5.95 -7.13 3.44
N MET A 564 -5.67 -8.00 2.45
CA MET A 564 -4.37 -8.05 1.80
C MET A 564 -4.17 -6.80 0.92
N TYR A 565 -5.18 -6.43 0.13
CA TYR A 565 -5.18 -5.19 -0.64
C TYR A 565 -5.11 -3.95 0.26
N ARG A 566 -5.90 -3.91 1.33
CA ARG A 566 -5.98 -2.77 2.25
C ARG A 566 -4.67 -2.56 3.01
N THR A 567 -4.01 -3.63 3.46
CA THR A 567 -2.66 -3.54 4.04
C THR A 567 -1.63 -3.17 2.97
N GLY A 568 -1.82 -3.63 1.73
CA GLY A 568 -1.20 -3.13 0.50
C GLY A 568 -1.13 -1.61 0.42
N LEU A 569 -2.28 -0.95 0.55
CA LEU A 569 -2.37 0.51 0.58
C LEU A 569 -1.70 1.15 1.80
N ALA A 570 -1.70 0.47 2.96
CA ALA A 570 -1.02 0.96 4.15
C ALA A 570 0.50 0.98 3.99
N TRP A 571 1.09 -0.07 3.39
CA TRP A 571 2.53 -0.14 3.15
C TRP A 571 2.97 0.52 1.84
N GLN A 572 2.07 0.99 0.97
CA GLN A 572 2.44 1.58 -0.34
C GLN A 572 3.47 2.72 -0.24
N ASN A 573 3.48 3.53 0.83
CA ASN A 573 4.48 4.59 1.03
C ASN A 573 5.88 4.09 1.43
N THR A 574 6.03 2.79 1.69
CA THR A 574 7.21 2.21 2.30
C THR A 574 8.36 2.09 1.30
N ALA A 575 9.42 2.86 1.55
CA ALA A 575 10.67 2.86 0.77
C ALA A 575 10.47 3.03 -0.74
N TYR A 576 10.57 1.95 -1.54
CA TYR A 576 10.20 1.98 -2.95
C TYR A 576 8.80 1.41 -3.10
N ASN A 577 7.84 2.31 -3.30
CA ASN A 577 6.42 2.01 -3.39
C ASN A 577 6.16 0.85 -4.37
N GLN A 578 5.28 -0.09 -4.02
CA GLN A 578 4.81 -1.17 -4.91
C GLN A 578 3.28 -1.12 -5.01
N PRO A 579 2.68 -1.58 -6.12
CA PRO A 579 1.23 -1.62 -6.26
C PRO A 579 0.58 -2.63 -5.30
N PRO A 580 -0.65 -2.37 -4.82
CA PRO A 580 -1.39 -3.29 -3.97
C PRO A 580 -1.95 -4.47 -4.78
N HIS A 581 -2.16 -5.61 -4.13
CA HIS A 581 -2.76 -6.82 -4.69
C HIS A 581 -3.81 -7.39 -3.74
N PRO A 582 -4.98 -7.85 -4.24
CA PRO A 582 -5.99 -8.53 -3.43
C PRO A 582 -5.59 -9.97 -3.13
N SER A 583 -6.28 -10.57 -2.14
CA SER A 583 -6.08 -11.97 -1.74
C SER A 583 -6.65 -13.01 -2.71
N TYR A 584 -7.26 -12.58 -3.81
CA TYR A 584 -7.91 -13.43 -4.82
C TYR A 584 -7.60 -12.92 -6.23
N PHE A 585 -7.66 -13.82 -7.21
CA PHE A 585 -7.45 -13.45 -8.60
C PHE A 585 -8.52 -12.47 -9.10
N LEU A 586 -8.08 -11.28 -9.52
CA LEU A 586 -8.89 -10.26 -10.17
C LEU A 586 -8.30 -10.00 -11.56
N GLY A 587 -8.92 -10.65 -12.55
CA GLY A 587 -8.45 -10.71 -13.93
C GLY A 587 -9.50 -11.29 -14.88
N ASN A 588 -9.13 -11.42 -16.14
CA ASN A 588 -9.94 -12.06 -17.16
C ASN A 588 -10.24 -13.51 -16.79
N GLY A 589 -11.50 -13.92 -16.97
CA GLY A 589 -11.93 -15.28 -16.62
C GLY A 589 -12.02 -15.55 -15.11
N MET A 590 -11.85 -14.53 -14.25
CA MET A 590 -11.98 -14.70 -12.81
C MET A 590 -13.32 -15.36 -12.42
N PRO A 591 -13.33 -16.16 -11.34
CA PRO A 591 -14.58 -16.58 -10.71
C PRO A 591 -15.32 -15.36 -10.14
N THR A 592 -16.52 -15.57 -9.60
CA THR A 592 -17.17 -14.53 -8.78
C THR A 592 -16.25 -14.18 -7.61
N ALA A 593 -15.89 -12.89 -7.50
CA ALA A 593 -15.03 -12.41 -6.41
C ALA A 593 -15.59 -12.87 -5.05
N PRO A 594 -14.74 -13.41 -4.16
CA PRO A 594 -15.20 -13.85 -2.85
C PRO A 594 -15.75 -12.67 -2.03
N ARG A 595 -16.75 -12.95 -1.20
CA ARG A 595 -17.27 -11.97 -0.24
C ARG A 595 -16.42 -12.01 1.02
N PRO A 596 -15.91 -10.86 1.49
CA PRO A 596 -15.01 -10.85 2.63
C PRO A 596 -15.75 -11.23 3.92
N THR A 597 -15.09 -12.00 4.79
CA THR A 597 -15.61 -12.30 6.14
C THR A 597 -15.02 -11.27 7.10
N VAL A 598 -15.75 -10.18 7.31
CA VAL A 598 -15.26 -8.99 8.02
C VAL A 598 -16.27 -8.42 9.01
N TYR A 599 -15.78 -7.64 9.97
CA TYR A 599 -16.58 -6.82 10.88
C TYR A 599 -16.01 -5.41 10.97
N THR A 600 -16.85 -4.45 11.34
CA THR A 600 -16.45 -3.07 11.61
C THR A 600 -16.52 -2.80 13.12
N PRO A 601 -15.66 -1.92 13.66
CA PRO A 601 -15.74 -1.44 15.04
C PRO A 601 -17.12 -0.93 15.50
#